data_AF-A0A7L5E6A9-F1
#
_entry.id   AF-A0A7L5E6A9-F1
#
_cell.length_a   1.000
_cell.length_b   1.000
_cell.length_c   1.000
_cell.angle_alpha   90.00
_cell.angle_beta   90.00
_cell.angle_gamma   90.00
#
_symmetry.space_group_name_H-M   'P 1'
#
loop_
_entity.id
_entity.type
_entity.pdbx_description
1 polymer ?
#
loop_
_entity_poly.entity_id
_entity_poly.type
_entity_poly.pdbx_seq_one_letter_code
_entity_poly.pdbx_strand_id
1 'polypeptide(L)' 'MDKQLKYLLEEKYGLEWEVIRFLKRWVHDYHTITAEDFLKLFTVRQMLKWPMMGLVTVTKLAEALEKEGLYLRF' A
#
# COMPACT_ATOMS: atom_id res chain seq x y z
N MET A 1 -9.89 10.74 10.88
CA MET A 1 -10.33 10.83 9.48
C MET A 1 -9.51 9.83 8.71
N ASP A 2 -10.15 8.76 8.25
CA ASP A 2 -9.48 7.80 7.39
C ASP A 2 -9.07 8.46 6.09
N LYS A 3 -7.77 8.40 5.79
CA LYS A 3 -7.21 8.92 4.55
C LYS A 3 -7.28 7.84 3.48
N GLN A 4 -7.67 8.24 2.28
CA GLN A 4 -7.65 7.36 1.12
C GLN A 4 -6.22 6.88 0.85
N LEU A 5 -6.07 5.60 0.52
CA LEU A 5 -4.77 4.97 0.26
C LEU A 5 -4.04 5.69 -0.89
N LYS A 6 -4.76 6.00 -1.97
CA LYS A 6 -4.24 6.77 -3.11
C LYS A 6 -3.63 8.10 -2.68
N TYR A 7 -4.36 8.90 -1.89
CA TYR A 7 -3.89 10.23 -1.47
C TYR A 7 -2.58 10.12 -0.69
N LEU A 8 -2.50 9.17 0.24
CA LEU A 8 -1.27 8.95 1.01
C LEU A 8 -0.10 8.59 0.11
N LEU A 9 -0.28 7.55 -0.72
CA LEU A 9 0.84 6.95 -1.44
C LEU A 9 1.27 7.76 -2.66
N GLU A 10 0.33 8.29 -3.44
CA GLU A 10 0.63 9.03 -4.67
C GLU A 10 0.83 10.54 -4.42
N GLU A 11 -0.05 11.16 -3.66
CA GLU A 11 -0.10 12.64 -3.58
C GLU A 11 0.75 13.18 -2.44
N LYS A 12 0.75 12.51 -1.27
CA LYS A 12 1.49 12.97 -0.10
C LYS A 12 2.94 12.48 -0.08
N TYR A 13 3.17 11.18 -0.29
CA TYR A 13 4.49 10.57 -0.18
C TYR A 13 5.18 10.31 -1.53
N GLY A 14 4.48 10.48 -2.64
CA GLY A 14 5.07 10.41 -3.98
C GLY A 14 5.76 9.07 -4.27
N LEU A 15 5.13 7.94 -3.92
CA LEU A 15 5.70 6.63 -4.21
C LEU A 15 5.95 6.45 -5.70
N GLU A 16 7.01 5.70 -6.00
CA GLU A 16 7.37 5.31 -7.35
C GLU A 16 6.18 4.66 -8.07
N TRP A 17 6.02 5.04 -9.35
CA TRP A 17 4.92 4.57 -10.19
C TRP A 17 4.81 3.04 -10.25
N GLU A 18 5.93 2.32 -10.16
CA GLU A 18 5.93 0.85 -10.15
C GLU A 18 5.17 0.28 -8.96
N VAL A 19 5.37 0.83 -7.76
CA VAL A 19 4.66 0.40 -6.53
C VAL A 19 3.17 0.65 -6.68
N ILE A 20 2.82 1.86 -7.14
CA ILE A 20 1.44 2.27 -7.38
C ILE A 20 0.76 1.39 -8.41
N ARG A 21 1.46 1.03 -9.49
CA ARG A 21 0.94 0.15 -10.53
C ARG A 21 0.62 -1.24 -9.98
N PHE A 22 1.46 -1.78 -9.10
CA PHE A 22 1.18 -3.07 -8.46
C PHE A 22 -0.03 -2.99 -7.53
N LEU A 23 -0.14 -1.94 -6.74
CA LEU A 23 -1.31 -1.73 -5.88
C LEU A 23 -2.60 -1.62 -6.70
N LYS A 24 -2.62 -0.81 -7.76
CA LYS A 24 -3.78 -0.69 -8.67
C LYS A 24 -4.17 -2.02 -9.34
N ARG A 25 -3.21 -2.92 -9.55
CA ARG A 25 -3.45 -4.24 -10.15
C ARG A 25 -4.11 -5.22 -9.17
N TRP A 26 -3.72 -5.17 -7.90
CA TRP A 26 -4.11 -6.18 -6.90
C TRP A 26 -5.15 -5.70 -5.90
N VAL A 27 -5.36 -4.39 -5.81
CA VAL A 27 -6.36 -3.75 -4.95
C VAL A 27 -7.45 -3.17 -5.85
N HIS A 28 -8.56 -3.89 -5.99
CA HIS A 28 -9.62 -3.54 -6.96
C HIS A 28 -10.20 -2.14 -6.72
N ASP A 29 -10.36 -1.76 -5.46
CA ASP A 29 -10.94 -0.51 -4.98
C ASP A 29 -9.87 0.51 -4.58
N TYR A 30 -8.66 0.42 -5.13
CA TYR A 30 -7.52 1.26 -4.79
C TYR A 30 -7.82 2.77 -4.70
N HIS A 31 -8.69 3.27 -5.57
CA HIS A 31 -9.05 4.70 -5.63
C HIS A 31 -9.98 5.15 -4.49
N THR A 32 -10.66 4.22 -3.83
CA THR A 32 -11.69 4.49 -2.83
C THR A 32 -11.36 3.91 -1.46
N ILE A 33 -10.51 2.86 -1.41
CA ILE A 33 -10.12 2.20 -0.18
C ILE A 33 -9.35 3.14 0.75
N THR A 34 -9.63 3.02 2.05
CA THR A 34 -8.86 3.71 3.08
C THR A 34 -7.55 2.96 3.37
N ALA A 35 -6.58 3.65 3.94
CA ALA A 35 -5.35 2.98 4.37
C ALA A 35 -5.61 1.93 5.46
N GLU A 36 -6.56 2.18 6.37
CA GLU A 36 -6.93 1.20 7.40
C GLU A 36 -7.57 -0.06 6.82
N ASP A 37 -8.49 0.08 5.85
CA ASP A 37 -9.14 -1.08 5.23
C ASP A 37 -8.15 -1.88 4.40
N PHE A 38 -7.23 -1.21 3.71
CA PHE A 38 -6.12 -1.86 3.04
C PHE A 38 -5.31 -2.74 4.02
N LEU A 39 -5.00 -2.22 5.21
CA LEU A 39 -4.28 -2.97 6.26
C LEU A 39 -5.10 -4.09 6.89
N LYS A 40 -6.43 -4.07 6.78
CA LYS A 40 -7.33 -5.17 7.19
C LYS A 40 -7.38 -6.28 6.16
N LEU A 41 -7.29 -5.94 4.88
CA LEU A 41 -7.41 -6.90 3.78
C LEU A 41 -6.08 -7.58 3.43
N PHE A 42 -4.95 -6.88 3.61
CA PHE A 42 -3.68 -7.33 3.08
C PHE A 42 -2.57 -7.37 4.14
N THR A 43 -1.93 -8.52 4.26
CA THR A 43 -0.69 -8.72 5.02
C THR A 43 0.53 -8.73 4.10
N VAL A 44 1.72 -8.51 4.65
CA VAL A 44 3.01 -8.65 3.97
C VAL A 44 3.11 -10.01 3.28
N ARG A 45 2.74 -11.09 3.97
CA ARG A 45 2.75 -12.44 3.38
C ARG A 45 1.83 -12.56 2.17
N GLN A 46 0.65 -11.92 2.18
CA GLN A 46 -0.24 -11.92 1.03
C GLN A 46 0.33 -11.09 -0.13
N MET A 47 0.88 -9.91 0.17
CA MET A 47 1.52 -9.04 -0.82
C MET A 47 2.70 -9.71 -1.51
N LEU A 48 3.56 -10.43 -0.77
CA LEU A 48 4.70 -11.15 -1.33
C LEU A 48 4.32 -12.32 -2.25
N LYS A 49 3.06 -12.76 -2.22
CA LYS A 49 2.54 -13.74 -3.19
C LYS A 49 2.12 -13.09 -4.51
N TRP A 50 1.99 -11.76 -4.57
CA TRP A 50 1.61 -11.07 -5.79
C TRP A 50 2.80 -11.05 -6.77
N PRO A 51 2.59 -11.51 -8.01
CA PRO A 51 3.57 -11.38 -9.08
C PRO A 51 4.19 -9.99 -9.13
N MET A 52 5.53 -9.94 -9.11
CA MET A 52 6.36 -8.73 -9.18
C MET A 52 6.32 -7.82 -7.94
N MET A 53 5.56 -8.16 -6.89
CA MET A 53 5.58 -7.45 -5.60
C MET A 53 6.71 -8.02 -4.72
N GLY A 54 7.90 -7.45 -4.84
CA GLY A 54 9.09 -7.89 -4.11
C GLY A 54 9.20 -7.30 -2.71
N LEU A 55 10.15 -7.81 -1.92
CA LEU A 55 10.46 -7.30 -0.58
C LEU A 55 10.73 -5.79 -0.59
N VAL A 56 11.51 -5.31 -1.56
CA VAL A 56 11.84 -3.88 -1.73
C VAL A 56 10.58 -3.03 -1.90
N THR A 57 9.63 -3.48 -2.72
CA THR A 57 8.35 -2.78 -2.94
C THR A 57 7.52 -2.71 -1.66
N VAL A 58 7.45 -3.83 -0.93
CA VAL A 58 6.71 -3.92 0.34
C VAL A 58 7.36 -3.04 1.41
N THR A 59 8.68 -3.00 1.49
CA THR A 59 9.40 -2.10 2.41
C THR A 59 9.11 -0.63 2.12
N LYS A 60 9.17 -0.20 0.86
CA LYS A 60 8.83 1.19 0.48
C LYS A 60 7.40 1.56 0.85
N LEU A 61 6.46 0.62 0.67
CA LEU A 61 5.08 0.79 1.09
C LEU A 61 4.96 0.91 2.61
N ALA A 62 5.65 0.06 3.36
CA ALA A 62 5.68 0.09 4.82
C ALA A 62 6.19 1.43 5.33
N GLU A 63 7.34 1.91 4.84
CA GLU A 63 7.93 3.19 5.25
C GLU A 63 6.99 4.38 5.04
N ALA A 64 6.18 4.36 3.98
CA ALA A 64 5.22 5.43 3.72
C ALA A 64 4.02 5.38 4.68
N LEU A 65 3.54 4.18 5.00
CA LEU A 65 2.45 3.99 5.95
C LEU A 65 2.90 4.29 7.39
N GLU A 66 4.14 3.94 7.75
CA GLU A 66 4.70 4.20 9.09
C GLU A 66 4.78 5.70 9.40
N LYS A 67 4.98 6.55 8.39
CA LYS A 67 4.92 8.02 8.53
C LYS A 67 3.53 8.55 8.92
N GLU A 68 2.49 7.72 8.80
CA GLU A 68 1.13 7.98 9.27
C GLU A 68 0.79 7.20 10.54
N GLY A 69 1.75 6.49 11.14
CA GLY A 69 1.52 5.59 12.29
C GLY A 69 0.78 4.30 11.92
N LEU A 70 0.80 3.93 10.63
CA LEU A 70 0.14 2.75 10.10
C LEU A 70 1.15 1.65 9.79
N TYR A 71 0.87 0.41 10.19
CA TYR A 71 1.82 -0.69 10.10
C TYR A 71 1.25 -1.87 9.31
N LEU A 72 2.02 -2.36 8.33
CA LEU A 72 1.69 -3.61 7.65
C LEU A 72 1.75 -4.76 8.65
N ARG A 73 0.75 -5.64 8.59
CA ARG A 73 0.74 -6.90 9.33
C ARG A 73 1.48 -7.97 8.55
N PHE A 74 2.17 -8.88 9.21
CA PHE A 74 2.92 -9.96 8.54
C PHE A 74 2.02 -11.10 8.07
#